data_AF-A0A428RIY1-F1
#
_entry.id   AF-A0A428RIY1-F1
#
_cell.length_a   1.000
_cell.length_b   1.000
_cell.length_c   1.000
_cell.angle_alpha   90.00
_cell.angle_beta   90.00
_cell.angle_gamma   90.00
#
_symmetry.space_group_name_H-M   'P 1'
#
loop_
_entity.id
_entity.type
_entity.pdbx_description
1 polymer ?
#
loop_
_entity_poly.entity_id
_entity_poly.type
_entity_poly.pdbx_seq_one_letter_code
_entity_poly.pdbx_strand_id
1 'polypeptide(L)'
;MEPFAVVGSNRWTDDRDPLDGDETLVELRKGDAIICLGSVYYGQASNKTDKASVLLRAFSTPGYRRQEENQYLAVPWEVAEKYPTEVQEVSGLLCQSSLWRSRGTHGTFGFP
;
A
#
# COMPACT_ATOMS: atom_id res chain seq x y z
N MET A 1 -20.24 3.17 -2.02
CA MET A 1 -19.18 4.17 -1.77
C MET A 1 -18.07 3.84 -2.73
N GLU A 2 -17.84 4.69 -3.72
CA GLU A 2 -16.98 4.37 -4.86
C GLU A 2 -15.63 5.08 -4.70
N PRO A 3 -14.51 4.37 -4.84
CA PRO A 3 -13.22 5.03 -4.90
C PRO A 3 -13.13 5.87 -6.18
N PHE A 4 -12.39 6.98 -6.11
CA PHE A 4 -12.04 7.76 -7.29
C PHE A 4 -10.53 7.96 -7.35
N ALA A 5 -10.03 8.17 -8.55
CA ALA A 5 -8.65 8.57 -8.78
C ALA A 5 -8.60 9.65 -9.86
N VAL A 6 -7.62 10.53 -9.77
CA VAL A 6 -7.35 11.55 -10.77
C VAL A 6 -6.21 11.05 -11.67
N VAL A 7 -6.58 10.54 -12.84
CA VAL A 7 -5.63 9.85 -13.71
C VAL A 7 -4.60 10.85 -14.26
N GLY A 8 -3.31 10.53 -14.10
CA GLY A 8 -2.20 11.37 -14.56
C GLY A 8 -1.75 12.46 -13.57
N SER A 9 -2.42 12.59 -12.43
CA SER A 9 -2.06 13.59 -11.42
C SER A 9 -0.70 13.35 -10.76
N ASN A 10 -0.13 12.15 -10.90
CA ASN A 10 1.23 11.82 -10.49
C ASN A 10 2.31 12.65 -11.19
N ARG A 11 1.94 13.41 -12.22
CA ARG A 11 2.81 14.32 -12.98
C ARG A 11 2.52 15.80 -12.68
N TRP A 12 1.54 16.09 -11.83
CA TRP A 12 1.20 17.47 -11.48
C TRP A 12 2.23 18.02 -10.50
N THR A 13 2.36 19.34 -10.51
CA THR A 13 3.04 20.09 -9.46
C THR A 13 2.05 20.46 -8.36
N ASP A 14 2.55 20.88 -7.20
CA ASP A 14 1.72 21.26 -6.04
C ASP A 14 1.08 22.65 -6.20
N ASP A 15 0.82 23.08 -7.43
CA ASP A 15 0.30 24.40 -7.80
C ASP A 15 -1.23 24.44 -7.93
N ARG A 16 -1.89 23.27 -7.87
CA ARG A 16 -3.35 23.17 -7.93
C ARG A 16 -3.88 21.95 -7.18
N ASP A 17 -5.12 22.07 -6.72
CA ASP A 17 -5.91 20.94 -6.23
C ASP A 17 -6.75 20.32 -7.37
N PRO A 18 -7.17 19.04 -7.24
CA PRO A 18 -8.13 18.44 -8.15
C PRO A 18 -9.48 19.16 -8.17
N LEU A 19 -10.10 19.24 -9.35
CA LEU A 19 -11.48 19.68 -9.51
C LEU A 19 -12.41 18.48 -9.72
N ASP A 20 -13.71 18.65 -9.49
CA ASP A 20 -14.73 17.60 -9.68
C ASP A 20 -14.65 16.93 -11.07
N GLY A 21 -14.26 17.67 -12.11
CA GLY A 21 -14.13 17.15 -13.47
C GLY A 21 -12.85 16.33 -13.73
N ASP A 22 -11.86 16.40 -12.84
CA ASP A 22 -10.63 15.62 -12.91
C ASP A 22 -10.82 14.21 -12.29
N GLU A 23 -11.83 14.03 -11.43
CA GLU A 23 -12.08 12.79 -10.72
C GLU A 23 -12.66 11.71 -11.65
N THR A 24 -11.99 10.56 -11.70
CA THR A 24 -12.51 9.37 -12.36
C THR A 24 -13.01 8.38 -11.31
N LEU A 25 -14.32 8.13 -11.29
CA LEU A 25 -14.92 7.09 -10.44
C LEU A 25 -14.47 5.70 -10.91
N VAL A 26 -14.16 4.84 -9.94
CA VAL A 26 -13.66 3.49 -10.19
C VAL A 26 -14.68 2.49 -9.64
N GLU A 27 -15.40 1.86 -10.55
CA GLU A 27 -16.31 0.76 -10.23
C GLU A 27 -15.51 -0.52 -9.99
N LEU A 28 -15.68 -1.11 -8.80
CA LEU A 28 -15.02 -2.35 -8.41
C LEU A 28 -16.06 -3.41 -8.05
N ARG A 29 -15.85 -4.63 -8.50
CA ARG A 29 -16.57 -5.82 -8.03
C ARG A 29 -15.75 -6.48 -6.93
N LYS A 30 -16.39 -7.38 -6.16
CA LYS A 30 -15.70 -8.17 -5.14
C LYS A 30 -14.58 -8.98 -5.81
N GLY A 31 -13.34 -8.72 -5.39
CA GLY A 31 -12.13 -9.36 -5.95
C GLY A 31 -11.33 -8.44 -6.87
N ASP A 32 -11.91 -7.33 -7.33
CA ASP A 32 -11.18 -6.32 -8.08
C ASP A 32 -10.34 -5.47 -7.13
N ALA A 33 -9.23 -4.93 -7.66
CA ALA A 33 -8.35 -4.04 -6.94
C ALA A 33 -7.92 -2.88 -7.83
N ILE A 34 -7.76 -1.71 -7.21
CA ILE A 34 -7.10 -0.55 -7.80
C ILE A 34 -5.75 -0.35 -7.12
N ILE A 35 -4.72 -0.08 -7.93
CA ILE A 35 -3.38 0.25 -7.45
C ILE A 35 -3.11 1.72 -7.78
N CYS A 36 -2.93 2.53 -6.75
CA CYS A 36 -2.57 3.95 -6.88
C CYS A 36 -1.12 4.16 -6.43
N LEU A 37 -0.35 4.92 -7.21
CA LEU A 37 0.95 5.40 -6.75
C LEU A 37 0.75 6.46 -5.67
N GLY A 38 1.71 6.58 -4.74
CA GLY A 38 1.64 7.56 -3.65
C GLY A 38 1.59 9.04 -4.09
N SER A 39 1.83 9.32 -5.37
CA SER A 39 1.72 10.66 -5.97
C SER A 39 0.43 10.90 -6.75
N VAL A 40 -0.48 9.92 -6.81
CA VAL A 40 -1.80 10.10 -7.43
C VAL A 40 -2.76 10.69 -6.40
N TYR A 41 -3.59 11.65 -6.81
CA TYR A 41 -4.75 12.06 -6.02
C TYR A 41 -5.82 10.98 -6.16
N TYR A 42 -6.22 10.43 -5.03
CA TYR A 42 -7.30 9.44 -4.96
C TYR A 42 -8.09 9.64 -3.68
N GLY A 43 -9.33 9.19 -3.69
CA GLY A 43 -10.23 9.39 -2.57
C GLY A 43 -11.40 8.43 -2.64
N GLN A 44 -12.47 8.83 -1.97
CA GLN A 44 -13.69 8.06 -1.92
C GLN A 44 -14.90 9.00 -2.05
N ALA A 45 -15.76 8.71 -3.02
CA ALA A 45 -16.98 9.44 -3.25
C ALA A 45 -18.07 9.03 -2.24
N SER A 46 -18.98 9.96 -1.96
CA SER A 46 -20.08 9.74 -1.02
C SER A 46 -20.93 8.52 -1.42
N ASN A 47 -21.30 7.71 -0.42
CA ASN A 47 -22.20 6.58 -0.65
C ASN A 47 -23.65 7.07 -0.74
N LYS A 48 -24.27 6.94 -1.92
CA LYS A 48 -25.67 7.35 -2.16
C LYS A 48 -26.68 6.22 -1.98
N THR A 49 -26.25 5.06 -1.49
CA THR A 49 -27.10 3.87 -1.30
C THR A 49 -27.43 3.64 0.16
N ASP A 50 -28.46 2.84 0.42
CA ASP A 50 -28.88 2.39 1.76
C ASP A 50 -28.01 1.26 2.32
N LYS A 51 -27.07 0.73 1.53
CA LYS A 51 -26.20 -0.39 1.89
C LYS A 51 -24.79 0.09 2.22
N ALA A 52 -24.18 -0.56 3.20
CA ALA A 52 -22.77 -0.37 3.51
C ALA A 52 -21.89 -0.85 2.34
N SER A 53 -20.81 -0.11 2.08
CA SER A 53 -19.82 -0.40 1.05
C SER A 53 -18.47 -0.45 1.72
N VAL A 54 -17.79 -1.60 1.64
CA VAL A 54 -16.52 -1.85 2.33
C VAL A 54 -15.42 -2.01 1.29
N LEU A 55 -14.31 -1.31 1.51
CA LEU A 55 -13.09 -1.42 0.72
C LEU A 55 -11.91 -1.62 1.67
N LEU A 56 -11.11 -2.66 1.42
CA LEU A 56 -9.85 -2.85 2.12
C LEU A 56 -8.79 -1.99 1.44
N ARG A 57 -8.10 -1.16 2.22
CA ARG A 57 -6.95 -0.37 1.74
C ARG A 57 -5.70 -0.84 2.44
N ALA A 58 -4.66 -1.11 1.66
CA ALA A 58 -3.34 -1.44 2.16
C ALA A 58 -2.31 -0.52 1.50
N PHE A 59 -1.31 -0.09 2.26
CA PHE A 59 -0.25 0.78 1.79
C PHE A 59 1.08 0.05 1.82
N SER A 60 1.82 0.12 0.71
CA SER A 60 3.19 -0.35 0.64
C SER A 60 4.13 0.85 0.61
N THR A 61 5.19 0.78 1.42
CA THR A 61 6.21 1.82 1.53
C THR A 61 7.60 1.18 1.46
N PRO A 62 8.66 1.90 1.05
CA PRO A 62 10.01 1.37 1.09
C PRO A 62 10.40 0.91 2.51
N GLY A 63 11.13 -0.21 2.65
CA GLY A 63 11.43 -0.83 3.94
C GLY A 63 12.24 0.00 4.95
N TYR A 64 12.79 1.15 4.53
CA TYR A 64 13.45 2.11 5.43
C TYR A 64 12.49 3.17 6.01
N ARG A 65 11.21 3.19 5.59
CA ARG A 65 10.18 4.07 6.12
C ARG A 65 9.46 3.37 7.27
N ARG A 66 8.99 4.15 8.25
CA ARG A 66 8.15 3.63 9.33
C ARG A 66 6.81 3.16 8.75
N GLN A 67 6.38 1.96 9.14
CA GLN A 67 5.03 1.47 8.83
C GLN A 67 3.98 2.29 9.58
N GLU A 68 2.81 2.51 8.98
CA GLU A 68 1.69 3.16 9.68
C GLU A 68 1.13 2.24 10.76
N GLU A 69 0.78 1.02 10.36
CA GLU A 69 0.35 -0.07 11.23
C GLU A 69 1.54 -0.94 11.64
N ASN A 70 1.65 -1.22 12.93
CA ASN A 70 2.80 -1.93 13.47
C ASN A 70 2.48 -3.43 13.65
N GLN A 71 2.74 -4.21 12.60
CA GLN A 71 2.37 -5.63 12.57
C GLN A 71 3.15 -6.49 13.59
N TYR A 72 4.39 -6.11 13.93
CA TYR A 72 5.18 -6.85 14.92
C TYR A 72 4.72 -6.63 16.38
N LEU A 73 3.89 -5.62 16.64
CA LEU A 73 3.19 -5.46 17.92
C LEU A 73 1.77 -6.05 17.90
N ALA A 74 1.14 -6.08 16.73
CA ALA A 74 -0.24 -6.53 16.58
C ALA A 74 -0.38 -8.06 16.45
N VAL A 75 0.63 -8.73 15.89
CA VAL A 75 0.58 -10.16 15.59
C VAL A 75 1.48 -10.93 16.57
N PRO A 76 0.94 -11.88 17.36
CA PRO A 76 1.74 -12.75 18.21
C PRO A 76 2.78 -13.54 17.41
N TRP A 77 3.95 -13.76 18.00
CA TRP A 77 5.07 -14.43 17.33
C TRP A 77 4.69 -15.84 16.83
N GLU A 78 3.90 -16.59 17.62
CA GLU A 78 3.47 -17.96 17.33
C GLU A 78 2.55 -18.05 16.09
N VAL A 79 2.02 -16.92 15.65
CA VAL A 79 1.26 -16.78 14.39
C VAL A 79 2.18 -16.29 13.28
N ALA A 80 2.98 -15.26 13.57
CA ALA A 80 3.91 -14.64 12.63
C ALA A 80 4.91 -15.62 12.03
N GLU A 81 5.46 -16.54 12.85
CA GLU A 81 6.44 -17.54 12.42
C GLU A 81 5.91 -18.54 11.37
N LYS A 82 4.58 -18.70 11.30
CA LYS A 82 3.90 -19.64 10.39
C LYS A 82 3.58 -19.03 9.04
N TYR A 83 3.75 -17.72 8.87
CA TYR A 83 3.51 -17.07 7.59
C TYR A 83 4.57 -17.44 6.57
N PRO A 84 4.22 -17.48 5.26
CA PRO A 84 5.22 -17.58 4.19
C PRO A 84 6.26 -16.46 4.31
N THR A 85 7.51 -16.73 3.91
CA THR A 85 8.63 -15.78 4.02
C THR A 85 8.30 -14.45 3.35
N GLU A 86 7.62 -14.47 2.20
CA GLU A 86 7.21 -13.28 1.46
C GLU A 86 6.26 -12.38 2.28
N VAL A 87 5.37 -12.99 3.06
CA VAL A 87 4.45 -12.25 3.94
C VAL A 87 5.21 -11.67 5.13
N GLN A 88 6.12 -12.44 5.73
CA GLN A 88 6.97 -11.93 6.82
C GLN A 88 7.84 -10.75 6.37
N GLU A 89 8.37 -10.79 5.15
CA GLU A 89 9.12 -9.69 4.56
C GLU A 89 8.22 -8.45 4.34
N VAL A 90 7.06 -8.59 3.70
CA VAL A 90 6.13 -7.47 3.43
C VAL A 90 5.57 -6.85 4.71
N SER A 91 5.31 -7.65 5.75
CA SER A 91 4.87 -7.17 7.06
C SER A 91 5.98 -6.53 7.90
N GLY A 92 7.24 -6.57 7.42
CA GLY A 92 8.41 -6.04 8.13
C GLY A 92 8.78 -6.82 9.40
N LEU A 93 8.39 -8.09 9.48
CA LEU A 93 8.85 -9.05 10.50
C LEU A 93 10.28 -9.54 10.21
N LEU A 94 10.67 -9.51 8.93
CA LEU A 94 12.03 -9.78 8.47
C LEU A 94 12.66 -8.52 7.87
N CYS A 95 13.98 -8.44 7.96
CA CYS A 95 14.75 -7.36 7.33
C CYS A 95 14.58 -7.41 5.81
N GLN A 96 14.08 -6.33 5.22
CA GLN A 96 13.91 -6.26 3.77
C GLN A 96 15.25 -6.04 3.06
N SER A 97 15.59 -6.96 2.17
CA SER A 97 16.84 -6.95 1.40
C SER A 97 16.74 -6.26 0.03
N SER A 98 15.63 -5.58 -0.29
CA SER A 98 15.32 -5.09 -1.65
C SER A 98 16.33 -4.07 -2.21
N LEU A 99 17.00 -3.29 -1.35
CA LEU A 99 18.13 -2.42 -1.72
C LEU A 99 19.46 -3.19 -1.90
N TRP A 100 19.59 -4.37 -1.27
CA TRP A 100 20.80 -5.20 -1.27
C TRP A 100 20.79 -6.33 -2.29
N ARG A 101 19.63 -6.83 -2.73
CA ARG A 101 19.55 -7.88 -3.77
C ARG A 101 19.71 -7.34 -5.19
N SER A 102 19.42 -6.06 -5.44
CA SER A 102 19.54 -5.43 -6.76
C SER A 102 20.94 -4.86 -7.05
N ARG A 103 21.77 -4.67 -6.02
CA ARG A 103 23.21 -4.42 -6.16
C ARG A 103 23.92 -5.72 -5.78
N GLY A 104 24.47 -6.42 -6.77
CA GLY A 104 25.15 -7.71 -6.60
C GLY A 104 26.44 -7.68 -5.76
N THR A 105 26.41 -7.11 -4.56
CA THR A 105 27.45 -7.28 -3.55
C THR A 105 27.10 -8.48 -2.70
N HIS A 106 27.76 -9.60 -2.99
CA HIS A 106 27.88 -10.73 -2.09
C HIS A 106 28.51 -10.25 -0.78
N GLY A 107 27.67 -10.01 0.22
CA GLY A 107 28.09 -9.71 1.58
C GLY A 107 27.35 -10.65 2.53
N THR A 108 27.90 -11.83 2.75
CA THR A 108 27.47 -12.69 3.86
C THR A 108 27.83 -11.98 5.16
N PHE A 109 26.84 -11.39 5.83
CA PHE A 109 26.93 -11.12 7.26
C PHE A 109 26.21 -12.26 7.98
N GLY A 110 26.98 -13.31 8.31
CA GLY A 110 26.62 -14.15 9.44
C GLY A 110 26.79 -13.32 10.71
N PHE A 111 25.74 -13.24 11.52
CA PHE A 111 25.90 -12.83 12.91
C PHE A 111 26.45 -14.03 13.71
N PRO A 112 27.31 -13.79 14.71
CA PRO A 112 27.66 -14.83 15.69
C PRO A 112 26.43 -15.28 16.50
#